data_AF-A0A0A0MC36-F1
#
_entry.id   AF-A0A0A0MC36-F1
#
_cell.length_a   1.000
_cell.length_b   1.000
_cell.length_c   1.000
_cell.angle_alpha   90.00
_cell.angle_beta   90.00
_cell.angle_gamma   90.00
#
_symmetry.space_group_name_H-M   'P 1'
#
loop_
_entity.id
_entity.type
_entity.pdbx_description
1 polymer ?
#
loop_
_entity_poly.entity_id
_entity_poly.type
_entity_poly.pdbx_seq_one_letter_code
_entity_poly.pdbx_strand_id
1 'polypeptide(L)'
;MNPKPVFASILLATLAAAAPAGAAEQIHDPVGFGAGQRIPATLTLNFSEDGRDARITPIYSNYRPKVVFNGREVICMIRFAPEIGTIAPGESGEVNLDCKDPVSVARAGTRMIVREGRKDVGYVDIHLPPAPDGDTPDGEQAR
;
A
#
# COMPACT_ATOMS: atom_id res chain seq x y z
N MET A 1 -43.55 -37.96 -61.10
CA MET A 1 -42.36 -38.49 -60.42
C MET A 1 -41.25 -37.44 -60.49
N ASN A 2 -40.56 -36.94 -59.46
CA ASN A 2 -40.60 -36.99 -57.99
C ASN A 2 -39.83 -35.73 -57.54
N PRO A 3 -40.30 -34.91 -56.58
CA PRO A 3 -39.46 -33.89 -55.96
C PRO A 3 -38.56 -34.54 -54.88
N LYS A 4 -37.27 -34.19 -54.87
CA LYS A 4 -36.34 -34.55 -53.78
C LYS A 4 -36.39 -33.44 -52.71
N PRO A 5 -36.52 -33.77 -51.42
CA PRO A 5 -36.42 -32.79 -50.34
C PRO A 5 -34.94 -32.59 -49.96
N VAL A 6 -34.55 -31.35 -49.67
CA VAL A 6 -33.31 -31.07 -48.94
C VAL A 6 -33.71 -30.36 -47.65
N PHE A 7 -33.75 -31.13 -46.58
CA PHE A 7 -33.73 -30.64 -45.21
C PHE A 7 -32.28 -30.29 -44.85
N ALA A 8 -32.03 -29.08 -44.36
CA ALA A 8 -30.80 -28.75 -43.67
C ALA A 8 -31.17 -28.06 -42.36
N SER A 9 -31.09 -28.85 -41.28
CA SER A 9 -31.31 -28.43 -39.89
C SER A 9 -30.25 -27.41 -39.48
N ILE A 10 -30.69 -26.24 -39.00
CA ILE A 10 -29.81 -25.26 -38.37
C ILE A 10 -29.68 -25.66 -36.89
N LEU A 11 -28.46 -26.05 -36.50
CA LEU A 11 -28.06 -26.23 -35.10
C LEU A 11 -28.04 -24.86 -34.41
N LEU A 12 -28.97 -24.63 -33.49
CA LEU A 12 -28.94 -23.50 -32.57
C LEU A 12 -27.89 -23.78 -31.49
N ALA A 13 -26.72 -23.15 -31.59
CA ALA A 13 -25.73 -23.16 -30.51
C ALA A 13 -26.17 -22.18 -29.41
N THR A 14 -26.57 -22.70 -28.26
CA THR A 14 -26.83 -21.93 -27.04
C THR A 14 -25.51 -21.37 -26.51
N LEU A 15 -25.28 -20.06 -26.64
CA LEU A 15 -24.22 -19.36 -25.92
C LEU A 15 -24.56 -19.34 -24.42
N ALA A 16 -23.77 -20.06 -23.62
CA ALA A 16 -23.79 -19.93 -22.17
C ALA A 16 -23.23 -18.55 -21.78
N ALA A 17 -24.06 -17.69 -21.20
CA ALA A 17 -23.64 -16.45 -20.59
C ALA A 17 -22.86 -16.77 -19.30
N ALA A 18 -21.53 -16.69 -19.37
CA ALA A 18 -20.70 -16.68 -18.18
C ALA A 18 -20.92 -15.33 -17.46
N ALA A 19 -21.61 -15.36 -16.32
CA ALA A 19 -21.71 -14.22 -15.43
C ALA A 19 -20.29 -13.81 -14.97
N PRO A 20 -19.95 -12.51 -14.91
CA PRO A 20 -18.70 -12.12 -14.30
C PRO A 20 -18.76 -12.51 -12.83
N ALA A 21 -17.79 -13.33 -12.41
CA ALA A 21 -17.52 -13.57 -11.01
C ALA A 21 -17.35 -12.20 -10.33
N GLY A 22 -18.13 -11.97 -9.27
CA GLY A 22 -18.02 -10.76 -8.47
C GLY A 22 -16.56 -10.59 -8.07
N ALA A 23 -15.95 -9.50 -8.54
CA ALA A 23 -14.77 -8.95 -7.90
C ALA A 23 -15.21 -8.65 -6.47
N ALA A 24 -14.81 -9.51 -5.52
CA ALA A 24 -14.98 -9.22 -4.12
C ALA A 24 -14.39 -7.83 -3.90
N GLU A 25 -15.24 -6.88 -3.53
CA GLU A 25 -14.80 -5.56 -3.10
C GLU A 25 -13.85 -5.81 -1.94
N GLN A 26 -12.55 -5.69 -2.20
CA GLN A 26 -11.55 -5.89 -1.17
C GLN A 26 -11.87 -4.85 -0.12
N ILE A 27 -12.27 -5.31 1.07
CA ILE A 27 -12.48 -4.44 2.21
C ILE A 27 -11.10 -3.87 2.54
N HIS A 28 -10.81 -2.73 1.93
CA HIS A 28 -9.74 -1.87 2.37
C HIS A 28 -10.25 -1.35 3.71
N ASP A 29 -9.74 -1.91 4.80
CA ASP A 29 -9.87 -1.35 6.14
C ASP A 29 -8.73 -0.32 6.30
N PRO A 30 -8.94 0.96 5.94
CA PRO A 30 -7.90 1.97 6.06
C PRO A 30 -7.72 2.36 7.53
N VAL A 31 -6.48 2.36 7.98
CA VAL A 31 -6.10 2.96 9.26
C VAL A 31 -5.78 4.43 9.03
N GLY A 32 -6.51 5.32 9.69
CA GLY A 32 -6.29 6.76 9.63
C GLY A 32 -5.26 7.25 10.66
N PHE A 33 -4.41 8.18 10.25
CA PHE A 33 -3.47 8.89 11.11
C PHE A 33 -3.71 10.39 10.97
N GLY A 34 -3.89 11.07 12.11
CA GLY A 34 -4.04 12.53 12.17
C GLY A 34 -2.76 13.27 11.74
N ALA A 35 -2.89 14.57 11.45
CA ALA A 35 -1.74 15.42 11.19
C ALA A 35 -0.77 15.43 12.39
N GLY A 36 0.51 15.18 12.14
CA GLY A 36 1.56 15.09 13.16
C GLY A 36 1.48 13.84 14.06
N GLN A 37 0.50 12.95 13.84
CA GLN A 37 0.46 11.68 14.54
C GLN A 37 1.65 10.82 14.11
N ARG A 38 2.27 10.17 15.10
CA ARG A 38 3.39 9.28 14.89
C ARG A 38 2.96 7.99 14.19
N ILE A 39 3.61 7.68 13.07
CA ILE A 39 3.38 6.46 12.29
C ILE A 39 4.68 5.62 12.33
N PRO A 40 4.69 4.46 13.02
CA PRO A 40 5.87 3.59 13.03
C PRO A 40 6.05 2.93 11.66
N ALA A 41 7.29 2.86 11.19
CA ALA A 41 7.63 2.29 9.89
C ALA A 41 9.09 1.88 9.81
N THR A 42 9.42 1.02 8.86
CA THR A 42 10.79 0.84 8.38
C THR A 42 11.02 1.70 7.15
N LEU A 43 12.07 2.52 7.12
CA LEU A 43 12.50 3.24 5.92
C LEU A 43 13.60 2.44 5.23
N THR A 44 13.49 2.24 3.92
CA THR A 44 14.58 1.76 3.06
C THR A 44 14.91 2.82 2.03
N LEU A 45 16.20 3.17 1.91
CA LEU A 45 16.68 4.03 0.83
C LEU A 45 17.09 3.20 -0.38
N ASN A 46 16.67 3.65 -1.56
CA ASN A 46 17.13 3.06 -2.81
C ASN A 46 18.63 3.32 -2.98
N PHE A 47 19.32 2.36 -3.61
CA PHE A 47 20.70 2.50 -4.04
C PHE A 47 20.74 2.75 -5.54
N SER A 48 21.62 3.67 -5.98
CA SER A 48 21.89 3.94 -7.38
C SER A 48 23.38 4.28 -7.49
N GLU A 49 24.12 3.51 -8.30
CA GLU A 49 25.58 3.65 -8.44
C GLU A 49 25.98 5.04 -8.95
N ASP A 50 25.18 5.63 -9.83
CA ASP A 50 25.41 6.96 -10.41
C ASP A 50 24.51 8.06 -9.82
N GLY A 51 23.63 7.72 -8.87
CA GLY A 51 22.75 8.66 -8.21
C GLY A 51 21.63 9.24 -9.08
N ARG A 52 21.38 8.72 -10.29
CA ARG A 52 20.31 9.24 -11.15
C ARG A 52 18.94 9.01 -10.54
N ASP A 53 18.72 7.83 -9.99
CA ASP A 53 17.39 7.40 -9.53
C ASP A 53 17.24 7.46 -8.00
N ALA A 54 18.33 7.59 -7.25
CA ALA A 54 18.32 7.64 -5.79
C ALA A 54 19.25 8.73 -5.22
N ARG A 55 19.36 8.79 -3.90
CA ARG A 55 20.37 9.60 -3.22
C ARG A 55 21.73 8.90 -3.28
N ILE A 56 22.80 9.68 -3.31
CA ILE A 56 24.19 9.20 -3.14
C ILE A 56 24.73 9.45 -1.73
N THR A 57 24.03 10.29 -0.95
CA THR A 57 24.42 10.63 0.43
C THR A 57 23.43 10.07 1.44
N PRO A 58 23.90 9.70 2.64
CA PRO A 58 23.03 9.35 3.74
C PRO A 58 22.03 10.46 4.11
N ILE A 59 21.00 10.08 4.84
CA ILE A 59 20.07 11.00 5.50
C ILE A 59 20.21 10.93 7.01
N TYR A 60 19.69 11.96 7.67
CA TYR A 60 19.71 12.15 9.12
C TYR A 60 18.28 12.30 9.65
N SER A 61 18.11 12.15 10.97
CA SER A 61 16.84 12.38 11.63
C SER A 61 16.32 13.81 11.37
N ASN A 62 15.00 13.96 11.30
CA ASN A 62 14.27 15.15 10.85
C ASN A 62 14.36 15.41 9.33
N TYR A 63 14.74 14.42 8.52
CA TYR A 63 14.61 14.48 7.07
C TYR A 63 13.13 14.66 6.66
N ARG A 64 12.85 15.55 5.69
CA ARG A 64 11.48 15.97 5.31
C ARG A 64 11.13 15.70 3.84
N PRO A 65 11.06 14.43 3.40
CA PRO A 65 10.65 14.09 2.05
C PRO A 65 9.15 14.23 1.86
N LYS A 66 8.72 14.03 0.61
CA LYS A 66 7.33 13.72 0.29
C LYS A 66 7.12 12.21 0.34
N VAL A 67 6.04 11.76 0.95
CA VAL A 67 5.62 10.36 0.97
C VAL A 67 4.30 10.23 0.22
N VAL A 68 4.18 9.22 -0.65
CA VAL A 68 3.00 9.05 -1.52
C VAL A 68 1.98 8.15 -0.83
N PHE A 69 0.88 8.73 -0.38
CA PHE A 69 -0.26 8.01 0.21
C PHE A 69 -1.45 8.07 -0.76
N ASN A 70 -1.96 6.91 -1.20
CA ASN A 70 -3.10 6.82 -2.12
C ASN A 70 -2.96 7.75 -3.35
N GLY A 71 -1.75 7.82 -3.92
CA GLY A 71 -1.43 8.67 -5.07
C GLY A 71 -1.19 10.16 -4.75
N ARG A 72 -1.35 10.61 -3.50
CA ARG A 72 -1.10 11.98 -3.05
C ARG A 72 0.25 12.10 -2.36
N GLU A 73 1.03 13.11 -2.72
CA GLU A 73 2.28 13.47 -2.03
C GLU A 73 1.98 14.26 -0.74
N VAL A 74 2.49 13.77 0.39
CA VAL A 74 2.37 14.41 1.70
C VAL A 74 3.76 14.64 2.28
N ILE A 75 4.03 15.84 2.80
CA ILE A 75 5.31 16.13 3.45
C ILE A 75 5.31 15.46 4.82
N CYS A 76 6.28 14.59 5.07
CA CYS A 76 6.44 13.94 6.37
C CYS A 76 7.85 14.18 6.90
N MET A 77 7.96 14.41 8.21
CA MET A 77 9.23 14.42 8.90
C MET A 77 9.54 13.00 9.37
N ILE A 78 10.69 12.48 8.97
CA ILE A 78 11.17 11.16 9.36
C ILE A 78 12.06 11.33 10.59
N ARG A 79 11.67 10.69 11.69
CA ARG A 79 12.42 10.63 12.94
C ARG A 79 12.99 9.24 13.11
N PHE A 80 14.30 9.15 13.30
CA PHE A 80 14.96 7.87 13.52
C PHE A 80 14.79 7.41 14.96
N ALA A 81 14.88 6.11 15.19
CA ALA A 81 15.09 5.58 16.52
C ALA A 81 16.41 6.14 17.12
N PRO A 82 16.51 6.35 18.44
CA PRO A 82 17.68 6.97 19.08
C PRO A 82 19.04 6.33 18.75
N GLU A 83 19.05 5.03 18.49
CA GLU A 83 20.21 4.22 18.15
C GLU A 83 20.69 4.38 16.69
N ILE A 84 19.87 4.96 15.82
CA ILE A 84 20.18 5.16 14.40
C ILE A 84 20.69 6.58 14.18
N GLY A 85 21.98 6.72 13.87
CA GLY A 85 22.58 8.01 13.52
C GLY A 85 22.23 8.46 12.09
N THR A 86 22.41 7.55 11.13
CA THR A 86 22.19 7.79 9.70
C THR A 86 21.61 6.57 9.02
N ILE A 87 20.97 6.77 7.87
CA ILE A 87 20.62 5.67 6.95
C ILE A 87 21.26 6.01 5.60
N ALA A 88 22.14 5.14 5.10
CA ALA A 88 22.80 5.29 3.81
C ALA A 88 21.95 4.74 2.65
N PRO A 89 22.21 5.15 1.39
CA PRO A 89 21.59 4.52 0.23
C PRO A 89 21.81 3.00 0.22
N GLY A 90 20.73 2.22 0.03
CA GLY A 90 20.74 0.75 0.11
C GLY A 90 20.51 0.18 1.50
N GLU A 91 20.45 1.01 2.55
CA GLU A 91 20.20 0.58 3.92
C GLU A 91 18.74 0.78 4.32
N SER A 92 18.36 0.10 5.41
CA SER A 92 17.07 0.26 6.06
C SER A 92 17.22 0.60 7.54
N GLY A 93 16.23 1.26 8.12
CA GLY A 93 16.19 1.56 9.55
C GLY A 93 14.78 1.84 10.07
N GLU A 94 14.59 1.57 11.36
CA GLU A 94 13.34 1.85 12.08
C GLU A 94 13.15 3.36 12.25
N VAL A 95 11.97 3.84 11.86
CA VAL A 95 11.63 5.27 11.87
C VAL A 95 10.21 5.51 12.33
N ASN A 96 9.94 6.78 12.60
CA ASN A 96 8.62 7.31 12.81
C ASN A 96 8.35 8.43 11.81
N LEU A 97 7.19 8.40 11.17
CA LEU A 97 6.74 9.45 10.27
C LEU A 97 5.80 10.39 11.04
N ASP A 98 6.09 11.69 10.98
CA ASP A 98 5.20 12.75 11.43
C ASP A 98 4.76 13.56 10.19
N CYS A 99 3.59 13.25 9.64
CA CYS A 99 3.10 13.86 8.39
C CYS A 99 2.37 15.18 8.64
N LYS A 100 2.57 16.17 7.76
CA LYS A 100 1.96 17.50 7.88
C LYS A 100 0.43 17.46 7.78
N ASP A 101 -0.09 16.61 6.90
CA ASP A 101 -1.52 16.44 6.66
C ASP A 101 -1.97 15.05 7.15
N PRO A 102 -3.27 14.86 7.48
CA PRO A 102 -3.79 13.54 7.80
C PRO A 102 -3.66 12.59 6.61
N VAL A 103 -3.42 11.31 6.91
CA VAL A 103 -3.21 10.23 5.93
C VAL A 103 -3.98 8.98 6.33
N SER A 104 -4.25 8.13 5.34
CA SER A 104 -4.89 6.83 5.53
C SER A 104 -4.07 5.76 4.84
N VAL A 105 -3.86 4.63 5.51
CA VAL A 105 -3.05 3.50 5.04
C VAL A 105 -3.93 2.27 4.95
N ALA A 106 -4.03 1.67 3.77
CA ALA A 106 -4.78 0.43 3.60
C ALA A 106 -4.01 -0.74 4.24
N ARG A 107 -4.70 -1.60 5.00
CA ARG A 107 -4.08 -2.83 5.53
C ARG A 107 -3.51 -3.76 4.45
N ALA A 108 -4.09 -3.74 3.26
CA ALA A 108 -3.62 -4.51 2.11
C ALA A 108 -2.32 -3.99 1.46
N GLY A 109 -1.87 -2.78 1.83
CA GLY A 109 -0.69 -2.16 1.24
C GLY A 109 -0.08 -1.11 2.16
N THR A 110 0.96 -1.48 2.88
CA THR A 110 1.65 -0.62 3.84
C THR A 110 2.90 0.06 3.29
N ARG A 111 3.33 -0.29 2.07
CA ARG A 111 4.50 0.27 1.42
C ARG A 111 4.20 1.58 0.70
N MET A 112 4.77 2.69 1.17
CA MET A 112 4.62 4.01 0.56
C MET A 112 5.93 4.48 -0.06
N ILE A 113 5.85 5.12 -1.23
CA ILE A 113 7.02 5.65 -1.92
C ILE A 113 7.50 6.92 -1.20
N VAL A 114 8.82 7.05 -1.01
CA VAL A 114 9.48 8.25 -0.53
C VAL A 114 10.10 8.98 -1.71
N ARG A 115 9.73 10.24 -1.90
CA ARG A 115 10.12 11.07 -3.03
C ARG A 115 10.85 12.34 -2.58
N GLU A 116 11.92 12.66 -3.31
CA GLU A 116 12.66 13.92 -3.21
C GLU A 116 12.75 14.54 -4.61
N GLY A 117 12.21 15.76 -4.78
CA GLY A 117 12.09 16.36 -6.10
C GLY A 117 11.25 15.49 -7.04
N ARG A 118 11.87 14.93 -8.08
CA ARG A 118 11.25 14.00 -9.03
C ARG A 118 11.76 12.56 -8.90
N LYS A 119 12.55 12.25 -7.86
CA LYS A 119 13.19 10.95 -7.67
C LYS A 119 12.51 10.16 -6.57
N ASP A 120 12.28 8.87 -6.84
CA ASP A 120 11.81 7.92 -5.85
C ASP A 120 13.05 7.39 -5.10
N VAL A 121 13.37 8.07 -3.99
CA VAL A 121 14.63 7.86 -3.25
C VAL A 121 14.57 6.68 -2.28
N GLY A 122 13.40 6.09 -2.10
CA GLY A 122 13.19 4.96 -1.20
C GLY A 122 11.72 4.65 -1.00
N TYR A 123 11.43 3.85 0.01
CA TYR A 123 10.08 3.55 0.45
C TYR A 123 10.03 3.35 1.96
N VAL A 124 8.85 3.50 2.53
CA VAL A 124 8.55 3.15 3.91
C VAL A 124 7.58 2.00 3.96
N ASP A 125 7.83 1.01 4.81
CA ASP A 125 6.89 -0.05 5.15
C ASP A 125 6.23 0.31 6.49
N ILE A 126 4.94 0.66 6.47
CA ILE A 126 4.21 1.13 7.65
C ILE A 126 3.81 -0.06 8.54
N HIS A 127 4.10 0.07 9.83
CA HIS A 127 3.73 -0.92 10.84
C HIS A 127 2.35 -0.56 11.39
N LEU A 128 1.31 -1.23 10.87
CA LEU A 128 -0.06 -1.03 11.35
C LEU A 128 -0.30 -1.83 12.64
N PRO A 129 -1.12 -1.32 13.57
CA PRO A 129 -1.62 -2.14 14.67
C PRO A 129 -2.41 -3.34 14.13
N PRO A 130 -2.55 -4.44 14.87
CA PRO A 130 -3.42 -5.55 14.47
C PRO A 130 -4.85 -5.06 14.19
N ALA A 131 -5.59 -5.80 13.37
CA ALA A 131 -7.02 -5.53 13.21
C ALA A 131 -7.70 -5.69 14.58
N PRO A 132 -8.67 -4.83 14.93
CA PRO A 132 -9.49 -5.12 16.10
C PRO A 132 -10.12 -6.50 15.91
N ASP A 133 -10.01 -7.36 16.93
CA ASP A 133 -10.69 -8.65 16.94
C ASP A 133 -12.18 -8.37 16.83
N GLY A 134 -12.82 -8.80 15.74
CA GLY A 134 -14.26 -8.65 15.57
C GLY A 134 -14.97 -9.42 16.68
N ASP A 135 -15.84 -8.74 17.43
CA ASP A 135 -16.80 -9.28 18.40
C ASP A 135 -16.35 -10.57 19.12
N THR A 136 -15.60 -10.43 20.22
CA THR A 136 -15.80 -11.39 21.32
C THR A 136 -17.15 -11.02 21.95
N PRO A 137 -18.20 -11.84 21.86
CA PRO A 137 -19.42 -11.55 22.60
C PRO A 137 -19.11 -11.60 24.10
N ASP A 138 -19.18 -10.43 24.74
CA ASP A 138 -19.24 -10.32 26.19
C ASP A 138 -20.49 -11.06 26.69
N GLY A 139 -20.30 -12.26 27.22
CA GLY A 139 -21.29 -12.91 28.08
C GLY A 139 -21.74 -14.29 27.66
N GLU A 140 -21.01 -15.30 28.10
CA GLU A 140 -21.61 -16.52 28.65
C GLU A 140 -20.76 -16.91 29.87
N GLN A 141 -20.90 -16.15 30.96
CA GLN A 141 -20.60 -16.71 32.28
C GLN A 141 -21.73 -17.69 32.59
N ALA A 142 -21.44 -18.96 32.37
CA ALA A 142 -22.26 -20.09 32.75
C ALA A 142 -22.73 -19.94 34.20
N ARG A 143 -24.04 -20.13 34.39
CA ARG A 143 -24.69 -20.31 35.68
C ARG A 143 -24.16 -21.53 36.43
#